data_AF-A0A6G5AAU4-F1
#
_entry.id   AF-A0A6G5AAU4-F1
#
_cell.length_a   1.000
_cell.length_b   1.000
_cell.length_c   1.000
_cell.angle_alpha   90.00
_cell.angle_beta   90.00
_cell.angle_gamma   90.00
#
_symmetry.space_group_name_H-M   'P 1'
#
loop_
_entity.id
_entity.type
_entity.pdbx_description
1 polymer ?
#
loop_
_entity_poly.entity_id
_entity_poly.type
_entity_poly.pdbx_seq_one_letter_code
_entity_poly.pdbx_strand_id
1 'polypeptide(L)'
;KTPLNYKYTINNREIKSSNELKYLGVTISSSLKWDKHIDNITGLAKRKLGFLRRKLRNAPPSVKLLAYKTIVRPTLEYAAIIWDPHTKTEINKLERVQRLAARFIYSNYMRTQSVSLLLARADLQSLATRRKIARLKFIYDLYHKNYKLDPSVYLRPPGRVSARTNHSFSVQAYVLRVDVFKFSFLVRSIVDWNALPPEVLTGCRSSQDFQRRLDLFFA
;
A
#
# COMPACT_ATOMS: atom_id res chain seq x y z
N LYS A 1 -8.94 -18.03 22.36
CA LYS A 1 -8.41 -19.37 22.01
C LYS A 1 -6.92 -19.35 22.32
N THR A 2 -6.45 -20.27 23.15
CA THR A 2 -5.01 -20.51 23.36
C THR A 2 -4.42 -21.10 22.08
N PRO A 3 -3.28 -20.58 21.57
CA PRO A 3 -2.64 -21.15 20.38
C PRO A 3 -2.14 -22.56 20.69
N LEU A 4 -2.26 -23.49 19.73
CA LEU A 4 -1.68 -24.82 19.82
C LEU A 4 -0.16 -24.68 19.91
N ASN A 5 0.43 -25.07 21.03
CA ASN A 5 1.87 -25.05 21.23
C ASN A 5 2.45 -26.36 20.70
N TYR A 6 2.63 -26.44 19.38
CA TYR A 6 3.22 -27.59 18.70
C TYR A 6 4.67 -27.29 18.31
N LYS A 7 5.57 -28.21 18.65
CA LYS A 7 7.00 -28.11 18.33
C LYS A 7 7.28 -28.70 16.96
N TYR A 8 7.50 -27.84 15.98
CA TYR A 8 7.86 -28.26 14.63
C TYR A 8 9.35 -28.61 14.56
N THR A 9 9.69 -29.68 13.84
CA THR A 9 11.08 -30.08 13.58
C THR A 9 11.34 -30.19 12.07
N ILE A 10 12.52 -29.78 11.62
CA ILE A 10 13.04 -30.04 10.27
C ILE A 10 14.39 -30.71 10.41
N ASN A 11 14.58 -31.87 9.76
CA ASN A 11 15.80 -32.67 9.88
C ASN A 11 16.22 -32.92 11.34
N ASN A 12 15.24 -33.30 12.18
CA ASN A 12 15.40 -33.51 13.63
C ASN A 12 15.89 -32.28 14.42
N ARG A 13 15.77 -31.06 13.86
CA ARG A 13 16.06 -29.80 14.57
C ARG A 13 14.78 -29.04 14.86
N GLU A 14 14.56 -28.69 16.12
CA GLU A 14 13.40 -27.89 16.55
C GLU A 14 13.44 -26.49 15.94
N ILE A 15 12.35 -26.09 15.30
CA ILE A 15 12.16 -24.75 14.76
C ILE A 15 11.71 -23.85 15.92
N LYS A 16 12.50 -22.83 16.23
CA LYS A 16 12.13 -21.84 17.24
C LYS A 16 10.93 -21.03 16.77
N SER A 17 9.87 -21.02 17.58
CA SER A 17 8.76 -20.09 17.40
C SER A 17 9.24 -18.65 17.59
N SER A 18 8.78 -17.74 16.73
CA SER A 18 9.07 -16.31 16.82
C SER A 18 7.79 -15.52 16.70
N ASN A 19 7.67 -14.44 17.48
CA ASN A 19 6.56 -13.50 17.39
C ASN A 19 6.67 -12.56 16.18
N GLU A 20 7.85 -12.48 15.57
CA GLU A 20 8.13 -11.65 14.40
C GLU A 20 8.96 -12.45 13.39
N LEU A 21 8.54 -12.45 12.13
CA LEU A 21 9.27 -13.10 11.04
C LEU A 21 9.42 -12.12 9.89
N LYS A 22 10.64 -11.99 9.36
CA LYS A 22 10.87 -11.26 8.11
C LYS A 22 10.86 -12.23 6.95
N TYR A 23 9.91 -12.05 6.04
CA TYR A 23 9.77 -12.87 4.83
C TYR A 23 9.72 -11.97 3.60
N LEU A 24 10.66 -12.19 2.66
CA LEU A 24 10.79 -11.40 1.43
C LEU A 24 10.76 -9.88 1.67
N GLY A 25 11.35 -9.40 2.76
CA GLY A 25 11.38 -7.97 3.08
C GLY A 25 10.16 -7.41 3.82
N VAL A 26 9.13 -8.22 4.07
CA VAL A 26 7.96 -7.86 4.89
C VAL A 26 8.10 -8.47 6.28
N THR A 27 7.89 -7.67 7.33
CA THR A 27 7.84 -8.17 8.72
C THR A 27 6.40 -8.56 9.07
N ILE A 28 6.19 -9.83 9.40
CA ILE A 28 4.91 -10.38 9.83
C ILE A 28 4.98 -10.63 11.33
N SER A 29 4.01 -10.09 12.07
CA SER A 29 3.89 -10.32 13.52
C SER A 29 2.85 -11.40 13.81
N SER A 30 2.97 -12.11 14.94
CA SER A 30 1.98 -13.09 15.41
C SER A 30 0.59 -12.47 15.64
N SER A 31 0.55 -11.16 15.94
CA SER A 31 -0.70 -10.39 16.05
C SER A 31 -1.29 -9.94 14.71
N LEU A 32 -0.58 -10.15 13.60
CA LEU A 32 -0.91 -9.68 12.25
C LEU A 32 -1.08 -8.15 12.15
N LYS A 33 -0.55 -7.40 13.12
CA LYS A 33 -0.41 -5.95 13.07
C LYS A 33 0.80 -5.56 12.23
N TRP A 34 0.70 -4.42 11.56
CA TRP A 34 1.72 -3.88 10.66
C TRP A 34 2.61 -2.83 11.31
N ASP A 35 2.40 -2.51 12.59
CA ASP A 35 3.12 -1.51 13.36
C ASP A 35 4.65 -1.70 13.28
N LYS A 36 5.13 -2.92 13.54
CA LYS A 36 6.55 -3.27 13.47
C LYS A 36 7.13 -3.11 12.08
N HIS A 37 6.39 -3.60 11.07
CA HIS A 37 6.79 -3.45 9.66
C HIS A 37 6.87 -1.98 9.26
N ILE A 38 5.89 -1.18 9.66
CA ILE A 38 5.82 0.26 9.34
C ILE A 38 6.95 1.02 10.03
N ASP A 39 7.27 0.71 11.28
CA ASP A 39 8.41 1.30 11.98
C ASP A 39 9.73 0.95 11.28
N ASN A 40 9.90 -0.31 10.85
CA ASN A 40 11.07 -0.77 10.11
C ASN A 40 11.25 -0.03 8.77
N ILE A 41 10.21 0.03 7.92
CA ILE A 41 10.31 0.67 6.60
C ILE A 41 10.40 2.20 6.69
N THR A 42 9.70 2.83 7.65
CA THR A 42 9.82 4.28 7.84
C THR A 42 11.19 4.66 8.39
N GLY A 43 11.77 3.87 9.30
CA GLY A 43 13.14 4.04 9.78
C GLY A 43 14.16 3.89 8.66
N LEU A 44 14.01 2.88 7.80
CA LEU A 44 14.87 2.71 6.61
C LEU A 44 14.73 3.87 5.62
N ALA A 45 13.50 4.28 5.30
CA ALA A 45 13.24 5.39 4.37
C ALA A 45 13.79 6.73 4.89
N LYS A 46 13.67 7.00 6.21
CA LYS A 46 14.27 8.19 6.85
C LYS A 46 15.80 8.17 6.76
N ARG A 47 16.45 7.03 6.98
CA ARG A 47 17.91 6.90 6.82
C ARG A 47 18.35 7.17 5.38
N LYS A 48 17.65 6.61 4.40
CA LYS A 48 17.88 6.89 2.97
C LYS A 48 17.70 8.38 2.66
N LEU A 49 16.63 9.01 3.15
CA LEU A 49 16.41 10.45 2.99
C LEU A 49 17.52 11.28 3.65
N GLY A 50 17.99 10.89 4.83
CA GLY A 50 19.14 11.53 5.50
C GLY A 50 20.45 11.40 4.72
N PHE A 51 20.66 10.28 4.04
CA PHE A 51 21.77 10.13 3.10
C PHE A 51 21.63 11.10 1.90
N LEU A 52 20.46 11.16 1.26
CA LEU A 52 20.21 12.09 0.16
C LEU A 52 20.38 13.55 0.57
N ARG A 53 19.95 13.93 1.77
CA ARG A 53 20.15 15.29 2.31
C ARG A 53 21.61 15.71 2.37
N ARG A 54 22.51 14.78 2.73
CA ARG A 54 23.95 15.03 2.82
C ARG A 54 24.60 15.11 1.43
N LYS A 55 24.21 14.23 0.52
CA LYS A 55 24.85 14.11 -0.81
C LYS A 55 24.29 15.08 -1.86
N LEU A 56 23.02 15.45 -1.75
CA LEU A 56 22.32 16.29 -2.72
C LEU A 56 21.94 17.65 -2.13
N ARG A 57 22.69 18.16 -1.14
CA ARG A 57 22.37 19.43 -0.45
C ARG A 57 22.15 20.57 -1.45
N ASN A 58 23.08 20.72 -2.39
CA ASN A 58 23.12 21.80 -3.38
C ASN A 58 22.46 21.41 -4.72
N ALA A 59 21.89 20.22 -4.83
CA ALA A 59 21.24 19.77 -6.06
C ALA A 59 19.93 20.54 -6.30
N PRO A 60 19.53 20.74 -7.57
CA PRO A 60 18.26 21.38 -7.90
C PRO A 60 17.06 20.52 -7.44
N PRO A 61 15.87 21.13 -7.25
CA PRO A 61 14.67 20.42 -6.79
C PRO A 61 14.27 19.23 -7.66
N SER A 62 14.46 19.33 -8.98
CA SER A 62 14.18 18.24 -9.93
C SER A 62 15.00 16.98 -9.64
N VAL A 63 16.31 17.14 -9.41
CA VAL A 63 17.21 16.03 -9.06
C VAL A 63 16.86 15.45 -7.68
N LYS A 64 16.54 16.30 -6.70
CA LYS A 64 16.10 15.84 -5.37
C LYS A 64 14.79 15.07 -5.43
N LEU A 65 13.83 15.53 -6.25
CA LEU A 65 12.56 14.87 -6.48
C LEU A 65 12.76 13.51 -7.13
N LEU A 66 13.59 13.45 -8.18
CA LEU A 66 13.94 12.21 -8.85
C LEU A 66 14.57 11.22 -7.86
N ALA A 67 15.57 11.65 -7.09
CA ALA A 67 16.23 10.82 -6.09
C ALA A 67 15.27 10.31 -5.00
N TYR A 68 14.33 11.14 -4.56
CA TYR A 68 13.26 10.70 -3.65
C TYR A 68 12.38 9.61 -4.28
N LYS A 69 11.88 9.85 -5.50
CA LYS A 69 10.99 8.94 -6.23
C LYS A 69 11.67 7.58 -6.53
N THR A 70 13.00 7.55 -6.72
CA THR A 70 13.75 6.33 -7.09
C THR A 70 14.36 5.59 -5.90
N ILE A 71 14.77 6.27 -4.82
CA ILE A 71 15.53 5.63 -3.72
C ILE A 71 14.69 5.47 -2.45
N VAL A 72 13.92 6.50 -2.09
CA VAL A 72 13.18 6.55 -0.82
C VAL A 72 11.79 5.96 -0.99
N ARG A 73 11.01 6.48 -1.95
CA ARG A 73 9.61 6.10 -2.17
C ARG A 73 9.40 4.59 -2.37
N PRO A 74 10.23 3.84 -3.14
CA PRO A 74 10.03 2.40 -3.30
C PRO A 74 10.12 1.62 -1.98
N THR A 75 10.90 2.12 -1.01
CA THR A 75 10.98 1.52 0.33
C THR A 75 9.64 1.58 1.07
N LEU A 76 8.82 2.59 0.78
CA LEU A 76 7.52 2.81 1.39
C LEU A 76 6.37 2.18 0.59
N GLU A 77 6.65 1.64 -0.60
CA GLU A 77 5.63 1.08 -1.50
C GLU A 77 5.81 -0.42 -1.78
N TYR A 78 7.00 -0.95 -1.46
CA TYR A 78 7.30 -2.36 -1.66
C TYR A 78 6.30 -3.27 -0.92
N ALA A 79 5.70 -4.19 -1.66
CA ALA A 79 4.69 -5.13 -1.18
C ALA A 79 3.50 -4.48 -0.44
N ALA A 80 3.22 -3.19 -0.72
CA ALA A 80 2.21 -2.43 0.02
C ALA A 80 0.80 -2.96 -0.12
N ILE A 81 0.52 -3.74 -1.17
CA ILE A 81 -0.76 -4.45 -1.29
C ILE A 81 -0.99 -5.33 -0.05
N ILE A 82 0.03 -5.97 0.52
CA ILE A 82 -0.12 -6.90 1.64
C ILE A 82 -0.38 -6.15 2.96
N TRP A 83 0.41 -5.12 3.23
CA TRP A 83 0.50 -4.51 4.56
C TRP A 83 -0.19 -3.15 4.69
N ASP A 84 -0.85 -2.62 3.65
CA ASP A 84 -1.47 -1.29 3.65
C ASP A 84 -2.25 -1.02 4.95
N PRO A 85 -1.79 -0.10 5.81
CA PRO A 85 -2.38 0.10 7.12
C PRO A 85 -3.76 0.73 7.02
N HIS A 86 -4.60 0.44 8.02
CA HIS A 86 -5.91 1.07 8.17
C HIS A 86 -5.94 2.12 9.27
N THR A 87 -4.99 2.10 10.21
CA THR A 87 -4.98 3.06 11.32
C THR A 87 -4.40 4.40 10.89
N LYS A 88 -5.03 5.50 11.34
CA LYS A 88 -4.58 6.87 11.04
C LYS A 88 -3.15 7.12 11.53
N THR A 89 -2.77 6.52 12.66
CA THR A 89 -1.42 6.64 13.24
C THR A 89 -0.36 6.08 12.30
N GLU A 90 -0.55 4.87 11.79
CA GLU A 90 0.37 4.21 10.86
C GLU A 90 0.42 4.91 9.51
N ILE A 91 -0.74 5.32 8.97
CA ILE A 91 -0.81 6.12 7.74
C ILE A 91 -0.01 7.41 7.92
N ASN A 92 -0.19 8.12 9.03
CA ASN A 92 0.53 9.36 9.31
C ASN A 92 2.04 9.16 9.47
N LYS A 93 2.50 8.01 10.02
CA LYS A 93 3.93 7.68 10.09
C LYS A 93 4.55 7.62 8.69
N LEU A 94 3.85 7.01 7.73
CA LEU A 94 4.29 6.92 6.32
C LEU A 94 4.27 8.30 5.66
N GLU A 95 3.16 9.03 5.76
CA GLU A 95 3.01 10.37 5.17
C GLU A 95 4.04 11.35 5.73
N ARG A 96 4.46 11.21 6.99
CA ARG A 96 5.51 12.03 7.59
C ARG A 96 6.84 11.91 6.84
N VAL A 97 7.17 10.74 6.30
CA VAL A 97 8.40 10.56 5.49
C VAL A 97 8.29 11.35 4.18
N GLN A 98 7.16 11.29 3.49
CA GLN A 98 6.92 12.07 2.27
C GLN A 98 6.92 13.58 2.54
N ARG A 99 6.31 14.03 3.65
CA ARG A 99 6.36 15.44 4.09
C ARG A 99 7.79 15.93 4.38
N LEU A 100 8.62 15.09 5.00
CA LEU A 100 10.04 15.38 5.23
C LEU A 100 10.83 15.44 3.92
N ALA A 101 10.46 14.62 2.93
CA ALA A 101 11.06 14.65 1.60
C ALA A 101 10.69 15.93 0.84
N ALA A 102 9.43 16.37 0.88
CA ALA A 102 8.99 17.62 0.23
C ALA A 102 9.78 18.84 0.71
N ARG A 103 10.00 18.95 2.03
CA ARG A 103 10.86 20.01 2.60
C ARG A 103 12.30 19.93 2.10
N PHE A 104 12.84 18.71 1.98
CA PHE A 104 14.17 18.50 1.44
C PHE A 104 14.26 18.87 -0.04
N ILE A 105 13.28 18.48 -0.86
CA ILE A 105 13.24 18.72 -2.31
C ILE A 105 13.37 20.22 -2.62
N TYR A 106 12.63 21.06 -1.90
CA TYR A 106 12.66 22.52 -2.07
C TYR A 106 13.63 23.24 -1.14
N SER A 107 14.42 22.52 -0.33
CA SER A 107 15.24 23.10 0.73
C SER A 107 14.48 24.06 1.66
N ASN A 108 13.15 23.90 1.80
CA ASN A 108 12.30 24.80 2.59
C ASN A 108 11.92 24.15 3.93
N TYR A 109 12.54 24.64 4.99
CA TYR A 109 12.37 24.16 6.35
C TYR A 109 11.62 25.14 7.26
N MET A 110 11.05 26.21 6.70
CA MET A 110 10.31 27.20 7.48
C MET A 110 9.07 26.55 8.12
N ARG A 111 8.79 26.91 9.37
CA ARG A 111 7.63 26.38 10.12
C ARG A 111 6.30 26.85 9.52
N THR A 112 6.26 28.08 9.01
CA THR A 112 5.10 28.71 8.37
C THR A 112 4.79 28.13 6.98
N GLN A 113 5.75 27.45 6.35
CA GLN A 113 5.53 26.86 5.04
C GLN A 113 4.54 25.69 5.11
N SER A 114 3.46 25.80 4.34
CA SER A 114 2.53 24.68 4.12
C SER A 114 3.22 23.54 3.38
N VAL A 115 3.33 22.38 4.02
CA VAL A 115 3.88 21.18 3.40
C VAL A 115 2.95 20.65 2.32
N SER A 116 1.64 20.86 2.45
CA SER A 116 0.66 20.47 1.43
C SER A 116 0.93 21.21 0.11
N LEU A 117 1.27 22.50 0.17
CA LEU A 117 1.66 23.27 -1.02
C LEU A 117 2.97 22.75 -1.63
N LEU A 118 3.96 22.35 -0.80
CA LEU A 118 5.19 21.74 -1.30
C LEU A 118 4.92 20.40 -1.99
N LEU A 119 4.02 19.58 -1.46
CA LEU A 119 3.63 18.31 -2.07
C LEU A 119 2.91 18.52 -3.40
N ALA A 120 1.98 19.48 -3.46
CA ALA A 120 1.28 19.86 -4.69
C ALA A 120 2.27 20.36 -5.75
N ARG A 121 3.20 21.26 -5.38
CA ARG A 121 4.24 21.76 -6.29
C ARG A 121 5.14 20.64 -6.84
N ALA A 122 5.33 19.56 -6.09
CA ALA A 122 6.16 18.42 -6.50
C ALA A 122 5.37 17.34 -7.27
N ASP A 123 4.07 17.54 -7.46
CA ASP A 123 3.15 16.54 -7.99
C ASP A 123 3.32 15.19 -7.25
N LEU A 124 3.27 15.27 -5.92
CA LEU A 124 3.37 14.12 -5.03
C LEU A 124 2.02 13.79 -4.42
N GLN A 125 1.31 12.87 -5.08
CA GLN A 125 0.11 12.22 -4.54
C GLN A 125 0.41 11.56 -3.18
N SER A 126 -0.60 11.48 -2.31
CA SER A 126 -0.44 10.84 -0.99
C SER A 126 0.01 9.38 -1.13
N LEU A 127 0.83 8.90 -0.19
CA LEU A 127 1.24 7.49 -0.19
C LEU A 127 0.03 6.58 0.04
N ALA A 128 -0.95 7.03 0.82
CA ALA A 128 -2.21 6.30 1.00
C ALA A 128 -2.96 6.08 -0.32
N THR A 129 -3.09 7.11 -1.15
CA THR A 129 -3.72 7.01 -2.47
C THR A 129 -2.94 6.04 -3.36
N ARG A 130 -1.61 6.15 -3.38
CA ARG A 130 -0.76 5.26 -4.19
C ARG A 130 -0.89 3.80 -3.79
N ARG A 131 -0.98 3.50 -2.48
CA ARG A 131 -1.27 2.15 -1.99
C ARG A 131 -2.66 1.69 -2.41
N LYS A 132 -3.69 2.54 -2.31
CA LYS A 132 -5.05 2.24 -2.78
C LYS A 132 -5.06 1.89 -4.27
N ILE A 133 -4.34 2.64 -5.11
CA ILE A 133 -4.22 2.36 -6.55
C ILE A 133 -3.53 1.01 -6.78
N ALA A 134 -2.42 0.73 -6.08
CA ALA A 134 -1.73 -0.57 -6.18
C ALA A 134 -2.65 -1.74 -5.78
N ARG A 135 -3.48 -1.53 -4.74
CA ARG A 135 -4.46 -2.51 -4.28
C ARG A 135 -5.54 -2.79 -5.33
N LEU A 136 -6.12 -1.75 -5.91
CA LEU A 136 -7.15 -1.86 -6.95
C LEU A 136 -6.60 -2.48 -8.24
N LYS A 137 -5.40 -2.09 -8.65
CA LYS A 137 -4.71 -2.69 -9.80
C LYS A 137 -4.51 -4.19 -9.63
N PHE A 138 -4.15 -4.64 -8.42
CA PHE A 138 -4.05 -6.07 -8.13
C PHE A 138 -5.39 -6.78 -8.29
N ILE A 139 -6.51 -6.18 -7.83
CA ILE A 139 -7.85 -6.76 -8.03
C ILE A 139 -8.21 -6.84 -9.51
N TYR A 140 -7.89 -5.82 -10.30
CA TYR A 140 -8.08 -5.85 -11.76
C TYR A 140 -7.33 -7.01 -12.41
N ASP A 141 -6.05 -7.16 -12.08
CA ASP A 141 -5.21 -8.25 -12.61
C ASP A 141 -5.70 -9.63 -12.18
N LEU A 142 -6.17 -9.76 -10.94
CA LEU A 142 -6.75 -10.99 -10.42
C LEU A 142 -8.07 -11.32 -11.14
N TYR A 143 -8.95 -10.33 -11.31
CA TYR A 143 -10.24 -10.50 -11.99
C TYR A 143 -10.06 -10.93 -13.46
N HIS A 144 -9.07 -10.37 -14.15
CA HIS A 144 -8.77 -10.69 -15.55
C HIS A 144 -7.79 -11.86 -15.75
N LYS A 145 -7.47 -12.62 -14.69
CA LYS A 145 -6.59 -13.81 -14.76
C LYS A 145 -5.19 -13.51 -15.29
N ASN A 146 -4.68 -12.31 -15.03
CA ASN A 146 -3.31 -11.93 -15.39
C ASN A 146 -2.27 -12.55 -14.44
N TYR A 147 -2.70 -13.17 -13.35
CA TYR A 147 -1.86 -13.92 -12.42
C TYR A 147 -2.12 -15.42 -12.50
N LYS A 148 -1.10 -16.22 -12.14
CA LYS A 148 -1.22 -17.68 -11.93
C LYS A 148 -1.88 -17.99 -10.58
N LEU A 149 -3.01 -17.36 -10.33
CA LEU A 149 -3.85 -17.54 -9.14
C LEU A 149 -5.27 -17.85 -9.63
N ASP A 150 -5.95 -18.76 -8.97
CA ASP A 150 -7.37 -19.00 -9.25
C ASP A 150 -8.21 -17.86 -8.65
N PRO A 151 -8.86 -17.00 -9.46
CA PRO A 151 -9.64 -15.89 -8.93
C PRO A 151 -10.86 -16.36 -8.14
N SER A 152 -11.39 -17.56 -8.41
CA SER A 152 -12.63 -18.05 -7.77
C SER A 152 -12.48 -18.26 -6.26
N VAL A 153 -11.25 -18.45 -5.79
CA VAL A 153 -10.89 -18.56 -4.38
C VAL A 153 -11.06 -17.22 -3.65
N TYR A 154 -10.82 -16.11 -4.35
CA TYR A 154 -10.71 -14.76 -3.76
C TYR A 154 -11.84 -13.81 -4.17
N LEU A 155 -12.41 -13.99 -5.36
CA LEU A 155 -13.40 -13.13 -5.96
C LEU A 155 -14.62 -13.97 -6.31
N ARG A 156 -15.71 -13.73 -5.60
CA ARG A 156 -17.00 -14.39 -5.86
C ARG A 156 -17.95 -13.40 -6.53
N PRO A 157 -18.77 -13.83 -7.50
CA PRO A 157 -19.81 -12.97 -8.05
C PRO A 157 -20.83 -12.63 -6.96
N PRO A 158 -21.44 -11.42 -7.00
CA PRO A 158 -22.46 -11.03 -6.04
C PRO A 158 -23.68 -11.95 -6.14
N GLY A 159 -24.16 -12.47 -5.00
CA GLY A 159 -25.33 -13.34 -4.96
C GLY A 159 -26.65 -12.66 -5.33
N ARG A 160 -26.70 -11.33 -5.24
CA ARG A 160 -27.81 -10.50 -5.75
C ARG A 160 -27.22 -9.35 -6.55
N VAL A 161 -27.68 -9.19 -7.78
CA VAL A 161 -27.28 -8.10 -8.67
C VAL A 161 -28.38 -7.05 -8.67
N SER A 162 -28.03 -5.78 -8.44
CA SER A 162 -28.94 -4.64 -8.58
C SER A 162 -28.21 -3.51 -9.30
N ALA A 163 -28.78 -3.01 -10.40
CA ALA A 163 -28.21 -1.92 -11.17
C ALA A 163 -28.05 -0.62 -10.35
N ARG A 164 -28.77 -0.48 -9.22
CA ARG A 164 -28.64 0.66 -8.30
C ARG A 164 -27.41 0.59 -7.40
N THR A 165 -26.84 -0.61 -7.21
CA THR A 165 -25.83 -0.88 -6.17
C THR A 165 -24.59 -1.59 -6.70
N ASN A 166 -24.64 -2.09 -7.93
CA ASN A 166 -23.61 -2.92 -8.52
C ASN A 166 -23.34 -2.50 -9.96
N HIS A 167 -22.06 -2.52 -10.32
CA HIS A 167 -21.58 -2.46 -11.69
C HIS A 167 -21.29 -3.88 -12.20
N SER A 168 -21.06 -4.02 -13.51
CA SER A 168 -20.84 -5.32 -14.17
C SER A 168 -19.66 -6.12 -13.59
N PHE A 169 -18.66 -5.44 -13.06
CA PHE A 169 -17.48 -6.04 -12.42
C PHE A 169 -17.58 -6.21 -10.90
N SER A 170 -18.75 -5.99 -10.28
CA SER A 170 -18.85 -6.04 -8.81
C SER A 170 -18.52 -7.44 -8.26
N VAL A 171 -17.94 -7.47 -7.06
CA VAL A 171 -17.51 -8.68 -6.35
C VAL A 171 -18.28 -8.80 -5.03
N GLN A 172 -18.63 -10.01 -4.62
CA GLN A 172 -19.29 -10.27 -3.35
C GLN A 172 -18.41 -9.83 -2.17
N ALA A 173 -19.00 -9.13 -1.22
CA ALA A 173 -18.33 -8.80 0.03
C ALA A 173 -18.16 -10.04 0.92
N TYR A 174 -17.04 -10.13 1.63
CA TYR A 174 -16.80 -11.18 2.62
C TYR A 174 -17.65 -10.99 3.88
N VAL A 175 -18.04 -12.09 4.52
CA VAL A 175 -18.61 -12.06 5.87
C VAL A 175 -17.49 -11.87 6.87
N LEU A 176 -17.54 -10.77 7.63
CA LEU A 176 -16.45 -10.34 8.50
C LEU A 176 -16.76 -10.67 9.96
N ARG A 177 -15.77 -11.22 10.67
CA ARG A 177 -15.89 -11.57 12.10
C ARG A 177 -14.80 -10.94 12.98
N VAL A 178 -13.65 -10.61 12.39
CA VAL A 178 -12.48 -10.09 13.11
C VAL A 178 -11.84 -8.95 12.34
N ASP A 179 -11.32 -7.97 13.08
CA ASP A 179 -10.72 -6.75 12.52
C ASP A 179 -9.50 -7.04 11.64
N VAL A 180 -8.68 -8.02 12.03
CA VAL A 180 -7.50 -8.43 11.24
C VAL A 180 -7.87 -8.81 9.81
N PHE A 181 -8.99 -9.53 9.63
CA PHE A 181 -9.45 -9.89 8.29
C PHE A 181 -10.22 -8.75 7.62
N LYS A 182 -11.08 -8.04 8.36
CA LYS A 182 -11.81 -6.86 7.86
C LYS A 182 -10.89 -5.80 7.27
N PHE A 183 -9.75 -5.54 7.94
CA PHE A 183 -8.77 -4.56 7.51
C PHE A 183 -7.61 -5.16 6.71
N SER A 184 -7.70 -6.44 6.34
CA SER A 184 -6.77 -7.05 5.40
C SER A 184 -6.85 -6.39 4.03
N PHE A 185 -5.78 -6.60 3.26
CA PHE A 185 -5.70 -6.22 1.85
C PHE A 185 -6.98 -6.55 1.07
N LEU A 186 -7.40 -7.81 1.10
CA LEU A 186 -8.39 -8.35 0.19
C LEU A 186 -9.76 -7.68 0.41
N VAL A 187 -10.21 -7.65 1.67
CA VAL A 187 -11.53 -7.11 2.04
C VAL A 187 -11.60 -5.61 1.71
N ARG A 188 -10.59 -4.84 2.11
CA ARG A 188 -10.56 -3.39 1.83
C ARG A 188 -10.52 -3.11 0.33
N SER A 189 -9.82 -3.93 -0.44
CA SER A 189 -9.71 -3.73 -1.90
C SER A 189 -11.00 -4.06 -2.62
N ILE A 190 -11.75 -5.08 -2.19
CA ILE A 190 -13.08 -5.38 -2.73
C ILE A 190 -14.07 -4.25 -2.43
N VAL A 191 -14.02 -3.68 -1.21
CA VAL A 191 -14.86 -2.52 -0.86
C VAL A 191 -14.52 -1.33 -1.76
N ASP A 192 -13.24 -0.99 -1.90
CA ASP A 192 -12.81 0.10 -2.77
C ASP A 192 -13.14 -0.18 -4.25
N TRP A 193 -13.04 -1.44 -4.70
CA TRP A 193 -13.35 -1.88 -6.07
C TRP A 193 -14.83 -1.71 -6.40
N ASN A 194 -15.71 -2.18 -5.52
CA ASN A 194 -17.16 -2.07 -5.71
C ASN A 194 -17.66 -0.62 -5.64
N ALA A 195 -16.87 0.27 -5.02
CA ALA A 195 -17.17 1.70 -4.96
C ALA A 195 -16.67 2.46 -6.20
N LEU A 196 -15.96 1.82 -7.13
CA LEU A 196 -15.51 2.47 -8.36
C LEU A 196 -16.69 2.72 -9.31
N PRO A 197 -16.75 3.91 -9.92
CA PRO A 197 -17.68 4.16 -11.02
C PRO A 197 -17.41 3.22 -12.20
N PRO A 198 -18.45 2.73 -12.92
CA PRO A 198 -18.28 1.85 -14.07
C PRO A 198 -17.31 2.40 -15.12
N GLU A 199 -17.29 3.72 -15.32
CA GLU A 199 -16.51 4.42 -16.34
C GLU A 199 -15.00 4.22 -16.15
N VAL A 200 -14.56 4.06 -14.90
CA VAL A 200 -13.15 3.79 -14.56
C VAL A 200 -12.74 2.38 -14.98
N LEU A 201 -13.70 1.43 -14.98
CA LEU A 201 -13.47 0.02 -15.27
C LEU A 201 -13.70 -0.34 -16.75
N THR A 202 -14.76 0.21 -17.35
CA THR A 202 -15.19 -0.13 -18.71
C THR A 202 -14.19 0.33 -19.77
N GLY A 203 -13.88 -0.56 -20.72
CA GLY A 203 -12.99 -0.24 -21.84
C GLY A 203 -11.51 -0.14 -21.47
N CYS A 204 -11.11 -0.57 -20.26
CA CYS A 204 -9.70 -0.72 -19.91
C CYS A 204 -9.07 -1.84 -20.75
N ARG A 205 -7.99 -1.52 -21.47
CA ARG A 205 -7.30 -2.48 -22.36
C ARG A 205 -6.20 -3.29 -21.66
N SER A 206 -5.70 -2.78 -20.54
CA SER A 206 -4.62 -3.39 -19.77
C SER A 206 -4.60 -2.87 -18.33
N SER A 207 -3.82 -3.55 -17.48
CA SER A 207 -3.57 -3.12 -16.09
C SER A 207 -2.91 -1.75 -16.00
N GLN A 208 -2.06 -1.40 -16.97
CA GLN A 208 -1.43 -0.08 -17.05
C GLN A 208 -2.44 1.01 -17.44
N ASP A 209 -3.37 0.71 -18.35
CA ASP A 209 -4.46 1.63 -18.72
C ASP A 209 -5.38 1.87 -17.52
N PHE A 210 -5.78 0.80 -16.84
CA PHE A 210 -6.57 0.90 -15.61
C PHE A 210 -5.87 1.73 -14.53
N GLN A 211 -4.57 1.50 -14.30
CA GLN A 211 -3.80 2.30 -13.35
C GLN A 211 -3.80 3.79 -13.70
N ARG A 212 -3.62 4.16 -14.98
CA ARG A 212 -3.66 5.57 -15.41
C ARG A 212 -5.01 6.22 -15.14
N ARG A 213 -6.11 5.49 -15.37
CA ARG A 213 -7.46 5.98 -15.06
C ARG A 213 -7.66 6.19 -13.57
N LEU A 214 -7.14 5.29 -12.73
CA LEU A 214 -7.15 5.48 -11.29
C LEU A 214 -6.29 6.68 -10.86
N ASP A 215 -5.12 6.85 -11.47
CA ASP A 215 -4.25 8.00 -11.18
C ASP A 215 -4.98 9.32 -11.47
N LEU A 216 -5.74 9.41 -12.57
CA LEU A 216 -6.58 10.58 -12.90
C LEU A 216 -7.79 10.73 -11.97
N PHE A 217 -8.46 9.63 -11.63
CA PHE A 217 -9.64 9.63 -10.77
C PHE A 217 -9.32 10.06 -9.32
N PHE A 218 -8.10 9.77 -8.85
CA PHE A 218 -7.64 10.12 -7.51
C PHE A 218 -6.60 11.26 -7.49
N ALA A 219 -6.41 11.97 -8.61
CA ALA A 219 -5.59 13.19 -8.67
C ALA A 219 -6.31 14.35 -7.96
#